data_AF-A0A848VC89-F1
#
_entry.id   AF-A0A848VC89-F1
#
_cell.length_a   1.000
_cell.length_b   1.000
_cell.length_c   1.000
_cell.angle_alpha   90.00
_cell.angle_beta   90.00
_cell.angle_gamma   90.00
#
_symmetry.space_group_name_H-M   'P 1'
#
loop_
_entity.id
_entity.type
_entity.pdbx_description
1 polymer ?
#
loop_
_entity_poly.entity_id
_entity_poly.type
_entity_poly.pdbx_seq_one_letter_code
_entity_poly.pdbx_strand_id
1 'polypeptide(L)'
;GGEGPAFLAYPNFDIIMRWNRSEFYALAVGRLADRIAGAGELTRAPADAELKLTFEDVRALQTSLNFLGYLNDEPDGLFGPNTRRALSAFQRDRDLRADGFPSEDVLRVVRSASESR
;
A
#
# COMPACT_ATOMS: atom_id res chain seq x y z
N GLY A 1 -3.32 0.16 4.98
CA GLY A 1 -2.42 0.72 6.00
C GLY A 1 -2.65 0.04 7.32
N GLY A 2 -1.81 0.33 8.30
CA GLY A 2 -1.83 -0.35 9.59
C GLY A 2 -3.04 -0.05 10.49
N GLU A 3 -3.92 0.86 10.10
CA GLU A 3 -5.19 1.13 10.80
C GLU A 3 -6.37 0.32 10.24
N GLY A 4 -6.17 -0.46 9.18
CA GLY A 4 -7.18 -1.33 8.61
C GLY A 4 -7.19 -2.74 9.21
N PRO A 5 -8.11 -3.61 8.75
CA PRO A 5 -8.07 -5.03 9.06
C PRO A 5 -6.79 -5.68 8.51
N ALA A 6 -6.26 -6.66 9.26
CA ALA A 6 -5.12 -7.47 8.85
C ALA A 6 -5.58 -8.88 8.50
N PHE A 7 -5.01 -9.45 7.44
CA PHE A 7 -5.35 -10.78 6.94
C PHE A 7 -4.09 -11.63 6.84
N LEU A 8 -4.21 -12.90 7.19
CA LEU A 8 -3.19 -13.91 6.88
C LEU A 8 -3.57 -14.57 5.55
N ALA A 9 -2.72 -14.42 4.55
CA ALA A 9 -2.88 -15.06 3.25
C ALA A 9 -2.14 -16.41 3.23
N TYR A 10 -2.80 -17.44 2.69
CA TYR A 10 -2.27 -18.79 2.52
C TYR A 10 -2.07 -19.10 1.03
N PRO A 11 -1.47 -20.24 0.63
CA PRO A 11 -1.18 -20.54 -0.78
C PRO A 11 -2.39 -20.50 -1.73
N ASN A 12 -3.61 -20.69 -1.22
CA ASN A 12 -4.84 -20.51 -1.99
C ASN A 12 -5.05 -19.07 -2.49
N PHE A 13 -4.58 -18.07 -1.74
CA PHE A 13 -4.60 -16.66 -2.14
C PHE A 13 -3.78 -16.44 -3.41
N ASP A 14 -2.60 -17.06 -3.50
CA ASP A 14 -1.74 -17.00 -4.68
C ASP A 14 -2.39 -17.65 -5.90
N ILE A 15 -3.18 -18.73 -5.70
CA ILE A 15 -3.94 -19.35 -6.79
C ILE A 15 -5.01 -18.40 -7.33
N ILE A 16 -5.74 -17.68 -6.48
CA ILE A 16 -6.73 -16.69 -6.92
C ILE A 16 -6.04 -15.56 -7.69
N MET A 17 -4.87 -15.09 -7.23
CA MET A 17 -4.10 -14.06 -7.93
C MET A 17 -3.61 -14.46 -9.34
N ARG A 18 -3.53 -15.77 -9.65
CA ARG A 18 -3.21 -16.24 -11.02
C ARG A 18 -4.32 -15.92 -12.03
N TRP A 19 -5.57 -15.80 -11.57
CA TRP A 19 -6.71 -15.40 -12.41
C TRP A 19 -6.74 -13.89 -12.63
N ASN A 20 -6.48 -13.12 -11.58
CA ASN A 20 -6.38 -11.67 -11.64
C ASN A 20 -5.35 -11.18 -10.62
N ARG A 21 -4.28 -10.52 -11.09
CA ARG A 21 -3.16 -10.07 -10.26
C ARG A 21 -3.50 -8.81 -9.45
N SER A 22 -4.49 -8.90 -8.59
CA SER A 22 -4.94 -7.83 -7.70
C SER A 22 -5.20 -8.38 -6.30
N GLU A 23 -4.52 -7.81 -5.31
CA GLU A 23 -4.70 -8.16 -3.89
C GLU A 23 -6.14 -7.90 -3.44
N PHE A 24 -6.76 -6.80 -3.90
CA PHE A 24 -8.15 -6.47 -3.59
C PHE A 24 -9.13 -7.48 -4.18
N TYR A 25 -8.89 -7.92 -5.42
CA TYR A 25 -9.70 -8.96 -6.03
C TYR A 25 -9.61 -10.27 -5.25
N ALA A 26 -8.38 -10.73 -4.96
CA ALA A 26 -8.16 -11.98 -4.24
C ALA A 26 -8.75 -11.92 -2.82
N LEU A 27 -8.64 -10.77 -2.15
CA LEU A 27 -9.25 -10.53 -0.85
C LEU A 27 -10.78 -10.54 -0.92
N ALA A 28 -11.38 -9.93 -1.94
CA ALA A 28 -12.83 -9.93 -2.13
C ALA A 28 -13.38 -11.34 -2.39
N VAL A 29 -12.70 -12.13 -3.23
CA VAL A 29 -13.06 -13.53 -3.50
C VAL A 29 -12.95 -14.38 -2.24
N GLY A 30 -11.83 -14.29 -1.51
CA GLY A 30 -11.64 -15.00 -0.26
C GLY A 30 -12.70 -14.62 0.78
N ARG A 31 -12.94 -13.32 0.95
CA ARG A 31 -13.95 -12.82 1.90
C ARG A 31 -15.36 -13.26 1.53
N LEU A 32 -15.70 -13.29 0.25
CA LEU A 32 -16.99 -13.79 -0.22
C LEU A 32 -17.13 -15.29 0.07
N ALA A 33 -16.09 -16.09 -0.17
CA ALA A 33 -16.08 -17.51 0.13
C ALA A 33 -16.29 -17.77 1.64
N ASP A 34 -15.60 -17.02 2.51
CA ASP A 34 -15.79 -17.09 3.96
C ASP A 34 -17.23 -16.78 4.36
N ARG A 35 -17.85 -15.76 3.74
CA ARG A 35 -19.26 -15.40 3.98
C ARG A 35 -20.23 -16.50 3.57
N ILE A 36 -19.98 -17.13 2.42
CA ILE A 36 -20.79 -18.27 1.96
C ILE A 36 -20.65 -19.46 2.91
N ALA A 37 -19.47 -19.69 3.49
CA ALA A 37 -19.22 -20.73 4.48
C ALA A 37 -19.78 -20.42 5.88
N GLY A 38 -20.44 -19.26 6.06
CA GLY A 38 -21.06 -18.85 7.33
C GLY A 38 -20.13 -18.12 8.30
N ALA A 39 -18.95 -17.67 7.85
CA ALA A 39 -18.08 -16.84 8.68
C ALA A 39 -18.71 -15.47 8.98
N GLY A 40 -18.45 -14.96 10.19
CA GLY A 40 -18.96 -13.68 10.68
C GLY A 40 -18.42 -12.45 9.96
N GLU A 41 -18.77 -11.27 10.49
CA GLU A 41 -18.24 -9.98 10.01
C GLU A 41 -16.76 -9.78 10.34
N LEU A 42 -16.12 -8.80 9.69
CA LEU A 42 -14.77 -8.38 10.07
C LEU A 42 -14.79 -7.79 11.47
N THR A 43 -13.82 -8.15 12.31
CA THR A 43 -13.68 -7.60 13.66
C THR A 43 -13.29 -6.13 13.67
N ARG A 44 -12.69 -5.64 12.59
CA ARG A 44 -12.32 -4.24 12.37
C ARG A 44 -12.80 -3.81 11.00
N ALA A 45 -13.52 -2.69 10.94
CA ALA A 45 -13.91 -2.08 9.68
C ALA A 45 -12.68 -1.55 8.92
N PRO A 46 -12.72 -1.49 7.58
CA PRO A 46 -11.78 -0.69 6.81
C PRO A 46 -11.72 0.73 7.36
N ALA A 47 -10.54 1.32 7.44
CA ALA A 47 -10.42 2.72 7.83
C ALA A 47 -11.00 3.61 6.71
N ASP A 48 -11.73 4.67 7.10
CA ASP A 48 -12.40 5.61 6.18
C ASP A 48 -11.42 6.46 5.34
N ALA A 49 -10.12 6.34 5.60
CA ALA A 49 -9.07 7.08 4.92
C ALA A 49 -8.77 6.48 3.52
N GLU A 50 -9.70 6.65 2.58
CA GLU A 50 -9.40 6.54 1.15
C GLU A 50 -8.62 7.80 0.73
N LEU A 51 -7.34 7.88 1.06
CA LEU A 51 -6.44 8.76 0.34
C LEU A 51 -6.41 8.29 -1.12
N LYS A 52 -7.18 8.95 -1.97
CA LYS A 52 -7.25 8.66 -3.41
C LYS A 52 -6.08 9.34 -4.11
N LEU A 53 -4.98 8.60 -4.23
CA LEU A 53 -3.87 9.07 -5.03
C LEU A 53 -4.21 8.93 -6.51
N THR A 54 -4.02 10.03 -7.24
CA THR A 54 -4.02 10.00 -8.69
C THR A 54 -2.73 9.38 -9.20
N PHE A 55 -2.72 9.03 -10.48
CA PHE A 55 -1.51 8.56 -11.17
C PHE A 55 -0.35 9.57 -11.04
N GLU A 56 -0.65 10.87 -11.13
CA GLU A 56 0.33 11.95 -11.00
C GLU A 56 0.89 12.03 -9.56
N ASP A 57 0.05 11.85 -8.55
CA ASP A 57 0.48 11.83 -7.16
C ASP A 57 1.47 10.68 -6.89
N VAL A 58 1.17 9.49 -7.44
CA VAL A 58 2.06 8.32 -7.30
C VAL A 58 3.38 8.57 -8.03
N ARG A 59 3.35 9.13 -9.23
CA ARG A 59 4.56 9.48 -9.98
C ARG A 59 5.41 10.52 -9.25
N ALA A 60 4.78 11.53 -8.65
CA ALA A 60 5.47 12.53 -7.85
C ALA A 60 6.12 11.88 -6.61
N LEU A 61 5.39 11.01 -5.91
CA LEU A 61 5.93 10.24 -4.79
C LEU A 61 7.15 9.39 -5.19
N GLN A 62 7.05 8.63 -6.29
CA GLN A 62 8.16 7.82 -6.80
C GLN A 62 9.38 8.68 -7.15
N THR A 63 9.16 9.83 -7.79
CA THR A 63 10.22 10.80 -8.09
C THR A 63 10.93 11.27 -6.83
N SER A 64 10.18 11.67 -5.79
CA SER A 64 10.77 12.07 -4.51
C SER A 64 11.52 10.92 -3.84
N LEU A 65 10.98 9.69 -3.85
CA LEU A 65 11.65 8.52 -3.26
C LEU A 65 12.94 8.15 -4.01
N ASN A 66 12.97 8.28 -5.34
CA ASN A 66 14.18 8.11 -6.15
C ASN A 66 15.23 9.18 -5.79
N PHE A 67 14.83 10.45 -5.73
CA PHE A 67 15.73 11.55 -5.37
C PHE A 67 16.31 11.38 -3.95
N LEU A 68 15.51 10.83 -3.04
CA LEU A 68 15.93 10.52 -1.68
C LEU A 68 16.77 9.22 -1.58
N GLY A 69 16.82 8.41 -2.64
CA GLY A 69 17.63 7.18 -2.72
C GLY A 69 16.94 5.92 -2.15
N TYR A 70 15.62 5.94 -1.98
CA TYR A 70 14.84 4.80 -1.47
C TYR A 70 14.27 3.92 -2.58
N LEU A 71 14.10 4.47 -3.77
CA LEU A 71 13.60 3.77 -4.96
C LEU A 71 14.67 3.85 -6.05
N ASN A 72 14.73 2.83 -6.92
CA ASN A 72 15.66 2.73 -8.05
C ASN A 72 14.92 2.25 -9.32
N ASP A 73 13.67 2.69 -9.49
CA ASP A 73 12.81 2.33 -10.62
C ASP A 73 12.33 3.59 -11.35
N GLU A 74 11.86 3.46 -12.59
CA GLU A 74 11.24 4.57 -13.31
C GLU A 74 9.91 4.99 -12.65
N PRO A 75 9.65 6.29 -12.43
CA PRO A 75 8.36 6.80 -11.94
C PRO A 75 7.19 6.55 -12.90
N ASP A 76 6.67 5.33 -12.90
CA ASP A 76 5.62 4.86 -13.79
C ASP A 76 4.19 5.25 -13.36
N GLY A 77 4.03 5.86 -12.18
CA GLY A 77 2.72 6.25 -11.62
C GLY A 77 1.90 5.08 -11.08
N LEU A 78 2.47 3.87 -11.01
CA LEU A 78 1.81 2.68 -10.49
C LEU A 78 2.29 2.40 -9.06
N PHE A 79 1.35 2.31 -8.12
CA PHE A 79 1.69 1.99 -6.72
C PHE A 79 1.93 0.48 -6.56
N GLY A 80 3.09 0.03 -7.00
CA GLY A 80 3.51 -1.37 -6.97
C GLY A 80 4.25 -1.80 -5.69
N PRO A 81 4.67 -3.07 -5.62
CA PRO A 81 5.43 -3.62 -4.49
C PRO A 81 6.75 -2.89 -4.21
N ASN A 82 7.43 -2.39 -5.25
CA ASN A 82 8.69 -1.66 -5.09
C ASN A 82 8.46 -0.28 -4.49
N THR A 83 7.49 0.49 -5.00
CA THR A 83 7.05 1.77 -4.40
C THR A 83 6.66 1.58 -2.94
N ARG A 84 5.90 0.52 -2.62
CA ARG A 84 5.51 0.18 -1.24
C ARG A 84 6.72 -0.07 -0.34
N ARG A 85 7.71 -0.85 -0.80
CA ARG A 85 8.94 -1.14 -0.05
C ARG A 85 9.79 0.11 0.16
N ALA A 86 9.96 0.92 -0.87
CA ALA A 86 10.68 2.18 -0.80
C ALA A 86 10.04 3.14 0.22
N LEU A 87 8.70 3.26 0.18
CA LEU A 87 7.97 4.08 1.14
C LEU A 87 8.10 3.55 2.57
N SER A 88 8.02 2.23 2.78
CA SER A 88 8.21 1.61 4.10
C SER A 88 9.63 1.85 4.64
N ALA A 89 10.65 1.80 3.78
CA ALA A 89 12.03 2.13 4.15
C ALA A 89 12.16 3.61 4.54
N PHE A 90 11.60 4.52 3.75
CA PHE A 90 11.57 5.95 4.08
C PHE A 90 10.86 6.22 5.42
N GLN A 91 9.69 5.60 5.63
CA GLN A 91 8.95 5.74 6.88
C GLN A 91 9.78 5.28 8.08
N ARG A 92 10.47 4.15 7.95
CA ARG A 92 11.37 3.63 9.01
C ARG A 92 12.48 4.63 9.35
N ASP A 93 13.14 5.18 8.34
CA ASP A 93 14.25 6.12 8.52
C ASP A 93 13.80 7.49 9.08
N ARG A 94 12.50 7.76 9.07
CA ARG A 94 11.88 8.97 9.64
C ARG A 94 11.11 8.71 10.94
N ASP A 95 11.34 7.57 11.58
CA ASP A 95 10.63 7.13 12.80
C ASP A 95 9.09 7.17 12.66
N LEU A 96 8.60 7.02 11.43
CA LEU A 96 7.18 6.88 11.12
C LEU A 96 6.78 5.40 11.15
N ARG A 97 5.47 5.14 11.23
CA ARG A 97 4.94 3.79 11.09
C ARG A 97 5.26 3.23 9.70
N ALA A 98 6.17 2.27 9.64
CA ALA A 98 6.70 1.69 8.40
C ALA A 98 5.76 0.67 7.70
N ASP A 99 4.49 1.03 7.49
CA ASP A 99 3.50 0.15 6.87
C ASP A 99 3.54 0.16 5.33
N GLY A 100 4.30 1.07 4.72
CA GLY A 100 4.42 1.23 3.27
C GLY A 100 3.16 1.77 2.61
N PHE A 101 2.22 2.34 3.36
CA PHE A 101 1.04 2.99 2.81
C PHE A 101 1.16 4.52 2.90
N PRO A 102 0.76 5.23 1.84
CA PRO A 102 0.73 6.68 1.87
C PRO A 102 -0.41 7.17 2.77
N SER A 103 -0.12 8.21 3.54
CA SER A 103 -1.08 9.08 4.22
C SER A 103 -0.74 10.53 3.88
N GLU A 104 -1.66 11.47 4.11
CA GLU A 104 -1.38 12.89 3.88
C GLU A 104 -0.13 13.37 4.64
N ASP A 105 0.03 12.92 5.89
CA ASP A 105 1.22 13.18 6.71
C ASP A 105 2.49 12.62 6.07
N VAL A 106 2.46 11.36 5.64
CA VAL A 106 3.62 10.71 5.01
C VAL A 106 4.00 11.44 3.72
N LEU A 107 3.03 11.77 2.85
CA LEU A 107 3.31 12.48 1.60
C LEU A 107 3.90 13.86 1.83
N ARG A 108 3.41 14.59 2.83
CA ARG A 108 3.97 15.88 3.24
C ARG A 108 5.42 15.74 3.70
N VAL A 109 5.72 14.73 4.51
CA VAL A 109 7.09 14.47 5.01
C VAL A 109 8.04 14.04 3.89
N VAL A 110 7.56 13.24 2.91
CA VAL A 110 8.36 12.89 1.71
C VAL A 110 8.67 14.13 0.88
N ARG A 111 7.67 14.99 0.64
CA ARG A 111 7.84 16.20 -0.16
C ARG A 111 8.85 17.16 0.47
N SER A 112 8.69 17.47 1.75
CA SER A 112 9.60 18.37 2.47
C SER A 112 11.03 17.81 2.53
N ALA A 113 11.17 16.49 2.67
CA ALA A 113 12.47 15.82 2.60
C ALA A 113 13.16 15.99 1.25
N SER A 114 12.42 15.83 0.15
CA SER A 114 12.99 15.97 -1.19
C SER A 114 13.34 17.41 -1.56
N GLU A 115 12.70 18.40 -0.94
CA GLU A 115 13.01 19.82 -1.16
C GLU A 115 14.23 20.30 -0.36
N SER A 116 14.60 19.59 0.70
CA SER A 116 15.66 20.01 1.66
C SER A 116 17.04 19.41 1.38
N ARG A 117 17.20 18.58 0.33
CA ARG A 117 18.43 17.87 -0.01
C ARG A 117 19.05 18.44 -1.28
#